data_AF-A0A0B7BFR8-F1
#
_entry.id   AF-A0A0B7BFR8-F1
#
_cell.length_a   1.000
_cell.length_b   1.000
_cell.length_c   1.000
_cell.angle_alpha   90.00
_cell.angle_beta   90.00
_cell.angle_gamma   90.00
#
_symmetry.space_group_name_H-M   'P 1'
#
loop_
_entity.id
_entity.type
_entity.pdbx_description
1 polymer ?
#
loop_
_entity_poly.entity_id
_entity_poly.type
_entity_poly.pdbx_seq_one_letter_code
_entity_poly.pdbx_strand_id
1 'polypeptide(L)'
;THTAVEHKKLLLNFPQTQGLGYAWTSRAHVEIEDTSTVSEDSVVINSVLAGNVVVNSRTVVSHCHLNGHIIVGKDSILSSLNVETSKNKSKGIVFPDSMVIQGFNIHLNTLGMTRSMITVHGRHDDTQAPNWKTMSTFCNQPWLLMLNRTGIAKEELWSSDVDSNEQTIHTAKLFPFFHISENVGLKEVLWLMGATDDDEDKTILKRWRASWRVSLSDILSNVDVGAEFAWKRKLYFEVGELQLKRTLITQGHQGFCSLFNSASIEDYSNSVLQTLDKVASETSSPGIAARTLANIADVLGGMAGTKGGLRSGPAGNVAWRKAFSYLEAGNFPHGVVAMAKEREKWMGRPDLLIRAARHYEGAAQILIRQAVMTARKFFSTGEGTLPLMNKWVQADCPARIDISGGWSD
;
A
#
# COMPACT_ATOMS: atom_id res chain seq x y z
N THR A 1 -9.96 30.65 -14.23
CA THR A 1 -9.57 30.30 -12.84
C THR A 1 -10.44 29.20 -12.26
N HIS A 2 -11.77 29.21 -12.45
CA HIS A 2 -12.66 28.09 -12.07
C HIS A 2 -12.33 26.75 -12.78
N THR A 3 -12.11 26.77 -14.08
CA THR A 3 -11.78 25.60 -14.90
C THR A 3 -10.44 24.93 -14.54
N ALA A 4 -9.44 25.70 -14.08
CA ALA A 4 -8.15 25.14 -13.65
C ALA A 4 -8.23 24.44 -12.28
N VAL A 5 -9.08 24.95 -11.38
CA VAL A 5 -9.36 24.30 -10.08
C VAL A 5 -10.18 23.03 -10.28
N GLU A 6 -11.16 23.04 -11.21
CA GLU A 6 -11.93 21.86 -11.60
C GLU A 6 -11.05 20.80 -12.29
N HIS A 7 -10.14 21.21 -13.17
CA HIS A 7 -9.16 20.30 -13.77
C HIS A 7 -8.21 19.69 -12.71
N LYS A 8 -7.82 20.46 -11.69
CA LYS A 8 -7.02 19.91 -10.58
C LYS A 8 -7.78 18.87 -9.76
N LYS A 9 -9.11 18.99 -9.60
CA LYS A 9 -9.95 17.95 -8.98
C LYS A 9 -10.00 16.67 -9.83
N LEU A 10 -10.03 16.81 -11.16
CA LEU A 10 -9.95 15.69 -12.11
C LEU A 10 -8.57 15.01 -12.15
N LEU A 11 -7.52 15.72 -11.73
CA LEU A 11 -6.14 15.25 -11.66
C LEU A 11 -5.77 14.66 -10.29
N LEU A 12 -6.72 14.55 -9.37
CA LEU A 12 -6.56 13.83 -8.12
C LEU A 12 -7.33 12.52 -8.22
N ASN A 13 -6.87 11.47 -7.55
CA ASN A 13 -7.64 10.24 -7.41
C ASN A 13 -8.79 10.46 -6.42
N PHE A 14 -9.78 11.25 -6.84
CA PHE A 14 -11.03 11.47 -6.11
C PHE A 14 -12.12 10.56 -6.66
N PRO A 15 -13.01 10.01 -5.81
CA PRO A 15 -14.13 9.18 -6.24
C PRO A 15 -15.27 9.94 -6.95
N GLN A 16 -15.14 11.25 -7.21
CA GLN A 16 -16.24 12.03 -7.79
C GLN A 16 -15.79 13.01 -8.86
N THR A 17 -16.27 12.78 -10.08
CA THR A 17 -16.49 13.80 -11.11
C THR A 17 -17.78 13.45 -11.86
N GLN A 18 -18.71 14.40 -11.96
CA GLN A 18 -19.95 14.21 -12.71
C GLN A 18 -19.63 13.96 -14.19
N GLY A 19 -20.23 12.92 -14.78
CA GLY A 19 -20.13 12.63 -16.21
C GLY A 19 -19.03 11.65 -16.63
N LEU A 20 -18.22 11.13 -15.70
CA LEU A 20 -17.31 10.01 -15.95
C LEU A 20 -18.01 8.72 -15.50
N GLY A 21 -18.38 7.86 -16.46
CA GLY A 21 -19.11 6.63 -16.22
C GLY A 21 -18.48 5.80 -15.09
N TYR A 22 -19.28 5.45 -14.09
CA TYR A 22 -18.84 4.56 -13.01
C TYR A 22 -18.63 3.16 -13.56
N ALA A 23 -17.41 2.65 -13.45
CA ALA A 23 -17.12 1.23 -13.64
C ALA A 23 -17.16 0.55 -12.26
N TRP A 24 -18.07 -0.41 -12.10
CA TRP A 24 -18.04 -1.29 -10.94
C TRP A 24 -16.80 -2.18 -11.04
N THR A 25 -16.00 -2.19 -9.98
CA THR A 25 -14.82 -3.05 -9.87
C THR A 25 -14.78 -3.71 -8.50
N SER A 26 -14.41 -4.99 -8.46
CA SER A 26 -14.16 -5.74 -7.22
C SER A 26 -12.74 -5.50 -6.68
N ARG A 27 -11.94 -4.68 -7.37
CA ARG A 27 -10.55 -4.34 -7.02
C ARG A 27 -10.36 -2.84 -7.19
N ALA A 28 -10.17 -2.11 -6.10
CA ALA A 28 -9.95 -0.67 -6.13
C ALA A 28 -8.82 -0.27 -5.16
N HIS A 29 -7.78 0.37 -5.67
CA HIS A 29 -6.57 0.72 -4.90
C HIS A 29 -5.99 -0.50 -4.20
N VAL A 30 -5.57 -1.50 -4.98
CA VAL A 30 -5.03 -2.75 -4.41
C VAL A 30 -3.67 -3.06 -4.99
N GLU A 31 -2.79 -3.59 -4.14
CA GLU A 31 -1.59 -4.29 -4.58
C GLU A 31 -1.67 -5.74 -4.14
N ILE A 32 -1.55 -6.65 -5.11
CA ILE A 32 -1.58 -8.09 -4.90
C ILE A 32 -0.30 -8.62 -5.52
N GLU A 33 0.59 -9.17 -4.71
CA GLU A 33 1.79 -9.86 -5.21
C GLU A 33 1.41 -11.15 -5.95
N ASP A 34 2.22 -11.56 -6.92
CA ASP A 34 1.97 -12.77 -7.73
C ASP A 34 1.87 -14.06 -6.91
N THR A 35 2.41 -14.07 -5.69
CA THR A 35 2.33 -15.19 -4.74
C THR A 35 0.97 -15.28 -4.04
N SER A 36 0.19 -14.21 -4.06
CA SER A 36 -1.12 -14.11 -3.42
C SER A 36 -2.24 -14.37 -4.43
N THR A 37 -3.33 -14.98 -3.96
CA THR A 37 -4.49 -15.32 -4.79
C THR A 37 -5.77 -14.79 -4.18
N VAL A 38 -6.68 -14.29 -5.02
CA VAL A 38 -7.96 -13.74 -4.57
C VAL A 38 -9.05 -14.22 -5.51
N SER A 39 -10.09 -14.84 -4.96
CA SER A 39 -11.28 -15.29 -5.71
C SER A 39 -11.91 -14.14 -6.50
N GLU A 40 -12.44 -14.45 -7.68
CA GLU A 40 -13.01 -13.48 -8.61
C GLU A 40 -14.26 -12.77 -8.06
N ASP A 41 -15.07 -13.50 -7.27
CA ASP A 41 -16.28 -13.01 -6.62
C ASP A 41 -16.03 -12.29 -5.28
N SER A 42 -14.77 -12.14 -4.89
CA SER A 42 -14.36 -11.42 -3.68
C SER A 42 -14.04 -9.96 -4.00
N VAL A 43 -14.15 -9.08 -3.01
CA VAL A 43 -13.91 -7.64 -3.15
C VAL A 43 -12.69 -7.25 -2.33
N VAL A 44 -11.76 -6.51 -2.93
CA VAL A 44 -10.56 -5.98 -2.25
C VAL A 44 -10.46 -4.48 -2.50
N ILE A 45 -10.32 -3.70 -1.42
CA ILE A 45 -10.33 -2.24 -1.46
C ILE A 45 -9.19 -1.71 -0.60
N ASN A 46 -8.39 -0.79 -1.15
CA ASN A 46 -7.35 -0.07 -0.42
C ASN A 46 -6.51 -1.01 0.45
N SER A 47 -5.93 -2.05 -0.15
CA SER A 47 -5.28 -3.14 0.59
C SER A 47 -4.03 -3.66 -0.12
N VAL A 48 -3.09 -4.16 0.68
CA VAL A 48 -1.85 -4.82 0.24
C VAL A 48 -1.90 -6.29 0.64
N LEU A 49 -1.75 -7.19 -0.33
CA LEU A 49 -1.73 -8.64 -0.14
C LEU A 49 -0.39 -9.22 -0.65
N ALA A 50 0.50 -9.56 0.27
CA ALA A 50 1.87 -9.98 -0.03
C ALA A 50 2.26 -11.30 0.66
N GLY A 51 3.21 -12.06 0.10
CA GLY A 51 3.81 -13.20 0.80
C GLY A 51 2.95 -14.45 0.95
N ASN A 52 2.14 -14.82 -0.04
CA ASN A 52 1.23 -15.99 -0.06
C ASN A 52 -0.08 -15.79 0.73
N VAL A 53 -0.78 -14.67 0.47
CA VAL A 53 -2.14 -14.48 0.99
C VAL A 53 -3.15 -15.12 0.05
N VAL A 54 -4.05 -15.94 0.60
CA VAL A 54 -5.16 -16.57 -0.14
C VAL A 54 -6.47 -16.00 0.37
N VAL A 55 -7.25 -15.38 -0.50
CA VAL A 55 -8.59 -14.85 -0.18
C VAL A 55 -9.63 -15.68 -0.92
N ASN A 56 -10.39 -16.47 -0.17
CA ASN A 56 -11.44 -17.32 -0.71
C ASN A 56 -12.69 -16.54 -1.15
N SER A 57 -13.65 -17.26 -1.72
CA SER A 57 -14.83 -16.73 -2.39
C SER A 57 -15.78 -15.94 -1.50
N ARG A 58 -16.50 -14.98 -2.10
CA ARG A 58 -17.49 -14.09 -1.44
C ARG A 58 -16.96 -13.35 -0.21
N THR A 59 -15.68 -12.99 -0.23
CA THR A 59 -15.00 -12.34 0.89
C THR A 59 -14.70 -10.88 0.57
N VAL A 60 -14.78 -10.03 1.57
CA VAL A 60 -14.41 -8.61 1.48
C VAL A 60 -13.15 -8.37 2.28
N VAL A 61 -12.13 -7.76 1.66
CA VAL A 61 -10.91 -7.30 2.33
C VAL A 61 -10.75 -5.80 2.07
N SER A 62 -10.86 -4.99 3.12
CA SER A 62 -10.83 -3.53 2.99
C SER A 62 -9.88 -2.88 3.97
N HIS A 63 -9.02 -1.97 3.50
CA HIS A 63 -8.10 -1.24 4.37
C HIS A 63 -7.12 -2.15 5.13
N CYS A 64 -6.70 -3.25 4.53
CA CYS A 64 -5.83 -4.25 5.16
C CYS A 64 -4.43 -4.25 4.54
N HIS A 65 -3.41 -4.39 5.39
CA HIS A 65 -2.07 -4.81 5.00
C HIS A 65 -1.88 -6.24 5.53
N LEU A 66 -1.89 -7.22 4.62
CA LEU A 66 -1.71 -8.64 4.93
C LEU A 66 -0.41 -9.12 4.27
N ASN A 67 0.55 -9.56 5.07
CA ASN A 67 1.84 -10.03 4.59
C ASN A 67 2.21 -11.40 5.20
N GLY A 68 2.46 -12.37 4.33
CA GLY A 68 2.90 -13.71 4.64
C GLY A 68 1.81 -14.77 4.47
N HIS A 69 2.03 -15.98 5.00
CA HIS A 69 1.17 -17.13 4.73
C HIS A 69 -0.16 -17.00 5.48
N ILE A 70 -1.14 -16.37 4.84
CA ILE A 70 -2.45 -16.03 5.42
C ILE A 70 -3.54 -16.58 4.53
N ILE A 71 -4.45 -17.39 5.09
CA ILE A 71 -5.64 -17.86 4.39
C ILE A 71 -6.87 -17.17 5.00
N VAL A 72 -7.63 -16.48 4.16
CA VAL A 72 -8.90 -15.86 4.51
C VAL A 72 -10.02 -16.76 4.01
N GLY A 73 -10.81 -17.31 4.94
CA GLY A 73 -11.96 -18.16 4.66
C GLY A 73 -13.02 -17.48 3.78
N LYS A 74 -13.90 -18.30 3.21
CA LYS A 74 -14.97 -17.82 2.34
C LYS A 74 -16.00 -17.05 3.15
N ASP A 75 -16.82 -16.24 2.49
CA ASP A 75 -17.97 -15.58 3.12
C ASP A 75 -17.57 -14.64 4.28
N SER A 76 -16.33 -14.14 4.30
CA SER A 76 -15.75 -13.38 5.42
C SER A 76 -15.58 -11.89 5.11
N ILE A 77 -15.43 -11.07 6.16
CA ILE A 77 -15.14 -9.64 6.07
C ILE A 77 -13.91 -9.33 6.91
N LEU A 78 -12.85 -8.83 6.28
CA LEU A 78 -11.65 -8.33 6.94
C LEU A 78 -11.54 -6.83 6.70
N SER A 79 -11.47 -6.04 7.77
CA SER A 79 -11.31 -4.60 7.65
C SER A 79 -10.24 -4.03 8.58
N SER A 80 -9.47 -3.04 8.09
CA SER A 80 -8.53 -2.25 8.91
C SER A 80 -7.47 -3.10 9.62
N LEU A 81 -7.05 -4.24 9.04
CA LEU A 81 -6.06 -5.13 9.64
C LEU A 81 -4.64 -4.82 9.17
N ASN A 82 -3.69 -4.88 10.09
CA ASN A 82 -2.26 -4.88 9.78
C ASN A 82 -1.65 -6.15 10.37
N VAL A 83 -1.45 -7.16 9.52
CA VAL A 83 -1.02 -8.50 9.93
C VAL A 83 0.17 -8.92 9.09
N GLU A 84 1.29 -9.15 9.76
CA GLU A 84 2.51 -9.67 9.17
C GLU A 84 2.88 -10.99 9.87
N THR A 85 3.01 -12.07 9.11
CA THR A 85 3.55 -13.33 9.62
C THR A 85 5.07 -13.35 9.43
N SER A 86 5.81 -13.56 10.52
CA SER A 86 7.27 -13.71 10.46
C SER A 86 7.66 -14.91 9.59
N LYS A 87 8.67 -14.71 8.73
CA LYS A 87 9.28 -15.76 7.89
C LYS A 87 9.78 -16.99 8.67
N ASN A 88 10.01 -16.85 9.98
CA ASN A 88 10.56 -17.90 10.84
C ASN A 88 9.49 -18.79 11.50
N LYS A 89 8.19 -18.49 11.36
CA LYS A 89 7.11 -19.32 11.90
C LYS A 89 6.56 -20.23 10.81
N SER A 90 6.70 -21.54 11.01
CA SER A 90 6.25 -22.57 10.06
C SER A 90 4.73 -22.68 9.93
N LYS A 91 3.97 -22.14 10.87
CA LYS A 91 2.50 -22.12 10.82
C LYS A 91 2.02 -20.74 10.36
N GLY A 92 1.38 -20.71 9.20
CA GLY A 92 0.65 -19.54 8.71
C GLY A 92 -0.60 -19.25 9.53
N ILE A 93 -1.30 -18.17 9.18
CA ILE A 93 -2.57 -17.77 9.80
C ILE A 93 -3.72 -18.24 8.93
N VAL A 94 -4.77 -18.79 9.57
CA VAL A 94 -6.02 -19.14 8.89
C VAL A 94 -7.16 -18.41 9.60
N PHE A 95 -7.83 -17.52 8.89
CA PHE A 95 -9.11 -16.95 9.29
C PHE A 95 -10.21 -17.87 8.76
N PRO A 96 -11.07 -18.47 9.62
CA PRO A 96 -12.11 -19.39 9.19
C PRO A 96 -13.17 -18.74 8.29
N ASP A 97 -14.00 -19.59 7.70
CA ASP A 97 -15.16 -19.19 6.91
C ASP A 97 -16.18 -18.39 7.73
N SER A 98 -16.89 -17.48 7.06
CA SER A 98 -18.03 -16.73 7.61
C SER A 98 -17.69 -15.89 8.84
N MET A 99 -16.50 -15.26 8.85
CA MET A 99 -16.03 -14.44 9.97
C MET A 99 -16.02 -12.95 9.63
N VAL A 100 -16.23 -12.11 10.62
CA VAL A 100 -16.04 -10.66 10.55
C VAL A 100 -14.89 -10.31 11.49
N ILE A 101 -13.76 -9.88 10.92
CA ILE A 101 -12.56 -9.48 11.65
C ILE A 101 -12.25 -8.02 11.34
N GLN A 102 -12.21 -7.18 12.37
CA GLN A 102 -12.05 -5.74 12.19
C GLN A 102 -10.98 -5.18 13.13
N GLY A 103 -10.09 -4.40 12.56
CA GLY A 103 -9.13 -3.58 13.28
C GLY A 103 -9.71 -2.21 13.64
N PHE A 104 -9.37 -1.71 14.81
CA PHE A 104 -9.73 -0.37 15.27
C PHE A 104 -8.55 0.30 15.95
N ASN A 105 -8.26 1.54 15.59
CA ASN A 105 -7.44 2.43 16.40
C ASN A 105 -8.32 3.05 17.47
N ILE A 106 -7.95 2.81 18.72
CA ILE A 106 -8.73 3.23 19.89
C ILE A 106 -7.87 4.18 20.71
N HIS A 107 -8.44 5.30 21.13
CA HIS A 107 -7.82 6.21 22.09
C HIS A 107 -8.56 6.12 23.42
N LEU A 108 -7.92 5.53 24.43
CA LEU A 108 -8.48 5.50 25.78
C LEU A 108 -8.03 6.73 26.56
N ASN A 109 -8.93 7.71 26.69
CA ASN A 109 -8.71 8.96 27.42
C ASN A 109 -8.18 8.73 28.84
N THR A 110 -8.67 7.68 29.52
CA THR A 110 -8.29 7.34 30.89
C THR A 110 -6.82 6.99 31.05
N LEU A 111 -6.18 6.47 30.00
CA LEU A 111 -4.75 6.14 29.98
C LEU A 111 -3.92 7.07 29.11
N GLY A 112 -4.54 8.01 28.38
CA GLY A 112 -3.88 8.84 27.37
C GLY A 112 -3.16 8.02 26.29
N MET A 113 -3.67 6.82 25.98
CA MET A 113 -3.00 5.85 25.10
C MET A 113 -3.84 5.55 23.86
N THR A 114 -3.22 5.65 22.68
CA THR A 114 -3.79 5.14 21.43
C THR A 114 -3.19 3.77 21.10
N ARG A 115 -4.04 2.80 20.76
CA ARG A 115 -3.60 1.45 20.37
C ARG A 115 -4.51 0.88 19.28
N SER A 116 -3.92 0.11 18.36
CA SER A 116 -4.67 -0.70 17.40
C SER A 116 -5.09 -2.02 18.05
N MET A 117 -6.36 -2.38 17.88
CA MET A 117 -6.96 -3.62 18.37
C MET A 117 -7.67 -4.36 17.27
N ILE A 118 -7.86 -5.66 17.47
CA ILE A 118 -8.58 -6.53 16.55
C ILE A 118 -9.80 -7.10 17.30
N THR A 119 -10.94 -7.07 16.63
CA THR A 119 -12.19 -7.67 17.08
C THR A 119 -12.59 -8.80 16.13
N VAL A 120 -13.43 -9.70 16.62
CA VAL A 120 -14.00 -10.79 15.84
C VAL A 120 -15.43 -11.07 16.26
N HIS A 121 -16.28 -11.39 15.29
CA HIS A 121 -17.54 -12.10 15.47
C HIS A 121 -17.83 -12.91 14.19
N GLY A 122 -18.80 -13.79 14.24
CA GLY A 122 -19.30 -14.55 13.11
C GLY A 122 -20.22 -13.70 12.24
N ARG A 123 -20.21 -13.93 10.93
CA ARG A 123 -21.11 -13.29 9.96
C ARG A 123 -22.59 -13.47 10.29
N HIS A 124 -22.94 -14.57 10.97
CA HIS A 124 -24.31 -14.90 11.33
C HIS A 124 -24.66 -14.54 12.79
N ASP A 125 -23.70 -13.96 13.53
CA ASP A 125 -23.95 -13.55 14.90
C ASP A 125 -24.80 -12.27 14.93
N ASP A 126 -25.81 -12.26 15.80
CA ASP A 126 -26.49 -11.04 16.21
C ASP A 126 -25.73 -10.43 17.40
N THR A 127 -25.01 -9.35 17.15
CA THR A 127 -24.12 -8.73 18.15
C THR A 127 -24.87 -8.14 19.34
N GLN A 128 -26.19 -7.91 19.22
CA GLN A 128 -27.05 -7.37 20.26
C GLN A 128 -27.98 -8.42 20.86
N ALA A 129 -27.94 -9.67 20.39
CA ALA A 129 -28.75 -10.73 20.98
C ALA A 129 -28.24 -11.09 22.39
N PRO A 130 -29.12 -11.15 23.41
CA PRO A 130 -28.75 -11.60 24.74
C PRO A 130 -28.19 -13.03 24.71
N ASN A 131 -27.19 -13.31 25.55
CA ASN A 131 -26.47 -14.60 25.56
C ASN A 131 -27.36 -15.81 25.89
N TRP A 132 -28.48 -15.59 26.60
CA TRP A 132 -29.38 -16.65 27.03
C TRP A 132 -30.35 -17.07 25.93
N LYS A 133 -30.49 -16.27 24.86
CA LYS A 133 -31.35 -16.60 23.73
C LYS A 133 -30.76 -17.80 22.99
N THR A 134 -31.56 -18.82 22.73
CA THR A 134 -31.09 -20.13 22.21
C THR A 134 -30.28 -20.04 20.92
N MET A 135 -30.57 -19.05 20.06
CA MET A 135 -29.88 -18.83 18.79
C MET A 135 -28.73 -17.80 18.88
N SER A 136 -28.40 -17.31 20.08
CA SER A 136 -27.27 -16.39 20.26
C SER A 136 -25.96 -17.15 20.12
N THR A 137 -25.11 -16.66 19.23
CA THR A 137 -23.83 -17.26 18.87
C THR A 137 -22.71 -16.23 18.99
N PHE A 138 -21.49 -16.72 19.19
CA PHE A 138 -20.27 -15.95 19.04
C PHE A 138 -19.29 -16.73 18.17
N CYS A 139 -18.75 -16.07 17.14
CA CYS A 139 -17.99 -16.71 16.05
C CYS A 139 -18.78 -17.84 15.36
N ASN A 140 -20.09 -17.62 15.12
CA ASN A 140 -21.04 -18.62 14.59
C ASN A 140 -21.18 -19.90 15.44
N GLN A 141 -20.72 -19.88 16.69
CA GLN A 141 -20.86 -21.01 17.61
C GLN A 141 -21.75 -20.62 18.79
N PRO A 142 -22.64 -21.51 19.26
CA PRO A 142 -23.41 -21.28 20.48
C PRO A 142 -22.49 -20.93 21.65
N TRP A 143 -22.88 -19.94 22.45
CA TRP A 143 -22.09 -19.47 23.60
C TRP A 143 -21.60 -20.61 24.49
N LEU A 144 -22.46 -21.59 24.80
CA LEU A 144 -22.11 -22.73 25.64
C LEU A 144 -20.92 -23.53 25.07
N LEU A 145 -20.89 -23.77 23.76
CA LEU A 145 -19.79 -24.49 23.11
C LEU A 145 -18.50 -23.68 23.14
N MET A 146 -18.59 -22.38 22.88
CA MET A 146 -17.43 -21.48 22.91
C MET A 146 -16.85 -21.37 24.32
N LEU A 147 -17.69 -21.16 25.35
CA LEU A 147 -17.27 -21.07 26.75
C LEU A 147 -16.64 -22.38 27.23
N ASN A 148 -17.22 -23.53 26.88
CA ASN A 148 -16.64 -24.84 27.20
C ASN A 148 -15.28 -25.06 26.52
N ARG A 149 -15.14 -24.67 25.24
CA ARG A 149 -13.89 -24.82 24.48
C ARG A 149 -12.77 -23.94 25.06
N THR A 150 -13.11 -22.69 25.36
CA THR A 150 -12.15 -21.69 25.84
C THR A 150 -11.87 -21.80 27.33
N GLY A 151 -12.79 -22.37 28.12
CA GLY A 151 -12.71 -22.39 29.58
C GLY A 151 -13.00 -21.02 30.22
N ILE A 152 -13.54 -20.07 29.46
CA ILE A 152 -13.99 -18.77 29.95
C ILE A 152 -15.29 -18.99 30.74
N ALA A 153 -15.36 -18.47 31.96
CA ALA A 153 -16.59 -18.43 32.74
C ALA A 153 -17.45 -17.22 32.33
N LYS A 154 -18.77 -17.36 32.42
CA LYS A 154 -19.72 -16.32 31.99
C LYS A 154 -19.51 -15.01 32.77
N GLU A 155 -19.19 -15.13 34.05
CA GLU A 155 -18.95 -14.03 34.98
C GLU A 155 -17.67 -13.25 34.66
N GLU A 156 -16.79 -13.80 33.81
CA GLU A 156 -15.59 -13.10 33.36
C GLU A 156 -15.85 -12.15 32.17
N LEU A 157 -17.01 -12.30 31.51
CA LEU A 157 -17.38 -11.51 30.33
C LEU A 157 -18.21 -10.28 30.69
N TRP A 158 -19.09 -10.41 31.67
CA TRP A 158 -19.98 -9.35 32.14
C TRP A 158 -19.85 -9.21 33.65
N SER A 159 -19.85 -7.96 34.13
CA SER A 159 -19.92 -7.68 35.55
C SER A 159 -21.28 -8.12 36.11
N SER A 160 -21.36 -8.41 37.42
CA SER A 160 -22.58 -8.93 38.08
C SER A 160 -23.77 -7.97 38.06
N ASP A 161 -23.53 -6.69 37.79
CA ASP A 161 -24.51 -5.62 37.70
C ASP A 161 -25.16 -5.50 36.30
N VAL A 162 -24.64 -6.19 35.28
CA VAL A 162 -25.18 -6.14 33.91
C VAL A 162 -26.43 -7.02 33.80
N ASP A 163 -27.55 -6.41 33.39
CA ASP A 163 -28.83 -7.11 33.21
C ASP A 163 -28.70 -8.26 32.21
N SER A 164 -29.44 -9.34 32.44
CA SER A 164 -29.36 -10.54 31.59
C SER A 164 -29.70 -10.26 30.12
N ASN A 165 -30.53 -9.26 29.84
CA ASN A 165 -30.86 -8.84 28.47
C ASN A 165 -29.76 -7.99 27.84
N GLU A 166 -28.89 -7.37 28.63
CA GLU A 166 -27.77 -6.56 28.13
C GLU A 166 -26.50 -7.38 27.94
N GLN A 167 -26.46 -8.62 28.41
CA GLN A 167 -25.32 -9.53 28.24
C GLN A 167 -25.23 -10.06 26.81
N THR A 168 -24.63 -9.28 25.93
CA THR A 168 -24.55 -9.51 24.47
C THR A 168 -23.09 -9.55 24.00
N ILE A 169 -22.83 -9.89 22.74
CA ILE A 169 -21.47 -9.76 22.16
C ILE A 169 -20.98 -8.31 22.27
N HIS A 170 -21.90 -7.35 22.08
CA HIS A 170 -21.61 -5.93 22.13
C HIS A 170 -21.02 -5.48 23.47
N THR A 171 -21.51 -6.03 24.58
CA THR A 171 -21.11 -5.64 25.95
C THR A 171 -20.11 -6.59 26.61
N ALA A 172 -19.85 -7.76 26.03
CA ALA A 172 -18.94 -8.74 26.60
C ALA A 172 -17.48 -8.26 26.53
N LYS A 173 -16.74 -8.33 27.65
CA LYS A 173 -15.31 -7.98 27.74
C LYS A 173 -14.42 -9.05 27.10
N LEU A 174 -14.52 -9.20 25.79
CA LEU A 174 -13.87 -10.25 25.00
C LEU A 174 -12.46 -9.88 24.55
N PHE A 175 -12.19 -8.60 24.28
CA PHE A 175 -11.03 -8.20 23.50
C PHE A 175 -9.91 -7.64 24.40
N PRO A 176 -8.73 -8.28 24.46
CA PRO A 176 -7.59 -7.76 25.23
C PRO A 176 -7.07 -6.44 24.67
N PHE A 177 -7.12 -5.38 25.47
CA PHE A 177 -6.56 -4.07 25.14
C PHE A 177 -5.07 -3.99 25.54
N PHE A 178 -4.75 -4.42 26.76
CA PHE A 178 -3.42 -4.27 27.33
C PHE A 178 -3.04 -5.45 28.23
N HIS A 179 -1.76 -5.82 28.19
CA HIS A 179 -1.14 -6.76 29.12
C HIS A 179 0.20 -6.19 29.56
N ILE A 180 0.58 -6.40 30.83
CA ILE A 180 1.71 -5.72 31.45
C ILE A 180 3.07 -6.11 30.83
N SER A 181 3.20 -7.34 30.36
CA SER A 181 4.48 -7.92 29.93
C SER A 181 4.46 -8.53 28.53
N GLU A 182 3.30 -8.63 27.88
CA GLU A 182 3.15 -9.39 26.63
C GLU A 182 2.31 -8.61 25.61
N ASN A 183 2.52 -8.91 24.33
CA ASN A 183 1.66 -8.43 23.26
C ASN A 183 0.40 -9.31 23.17
N VAL A 184 -0.75 -8.65 23.05
CA VAL A 184 -2.07 -9.29 22.95
C VAL A 184 -2.83 -8.76 21.75
N GLY A 185 -3.83 -9.51 21.28
CA GLY A 185 -4.69 -9.13 20.17
C GLY A 185 -4.90 -10.30 19.23
N LEU A 186 -4.02 -10.43 18.22
CA LEU A 186 -4.19 -11.41 17.14
C LEU A 186 -4.24 -12.86 17.63
N LYS A 187 -3.36 -13.27 18.56
CA LYS A 187 -3.33 -14.66 19.06
C LYS A 187 -4.60 -15.00 19.82
N GLU A 188 -5.10 -14.08 20.65
CA GLU A 188 -6.35 -14.27 21.40
C GLU A 188 -7.57 -14.24 20.48
N VAL A 189 -7.58 -13.37 19.45
CA VAL A 189 -8.65 -13.34 18.44
C VAL A 189 -8.70 -14.67 17.66
N LEU A 190 -7.56 -15.20 17.22
CA LEU A 190 -7.48 -16.51 16.56
C LEU A 190 -7.97 -17.64 17.48
N TRP A 191 -7.70 -17.56 18.78
CA TRP A 191 -8.16 -18.54 19.76
C TRP A 191 -9.66 -18.43 20.04
N LEU A 192 -10.21 -17.22 20.13
CA LEU A 192 -11.65 -16.96 20.31
C LEU A 192 -12.48 -17.48 19.13
N MET A 193 -11.96 -17.40 17.91
CA MET A 193 -12.63 -17.96 16.72
C MET A 193 -12.39 -19.48 16.53
N GLY A 194 -11.53 -20.10 17.34
CA GLY A 194 -11.20 -21.53 17.21
C GLY A 194 -10.24 -21.86 16.07
N ALA A 195 -9.48 -20.87 15.58
CA ALA A 195 -8.46 -21.06 14.54
C ALA A 195 -7.11 -21.53 15.12
N THR A 196 -6.90 -21.34 16.42
CA THR A 196 -5.79 -21.94 17.16
C THR A 196 -6.30 -22.48 18.47
N ASP A 197 -5.81 -23.66 18.84
CA ASP A 197 -6.03 -24.21 20.17
C ASP A 197 -5.11 -23.53 21.19
N ASP A 198 -5.54 -23.57 22.44
CA ASP A 198 -4.67 -23.28 23.58
C ASP A 198 -3.79 -24.50 23.85
N ASP A 199 -2.62 -24.28 24.45
CA ASP A 199 -1.77 -25.38 24.87
C ASP A 199 -2.31 -26.08 26.12
N GLU A 200 -1.67 -27.19 26.51
CA GLU A 200 -2.02 -27.95 27.72
C GLU A 200 -1.97 -27.08 28.99
N ASP A 201 -1.06 -26.11 29.02
CA ASP A 201 -0.86 -25.17 30.13
C ASP A 201 -1.87 -24.01 30.13
N LYS A 202 -2.78 -23.94 29.16
CA LYS A 202 -3.76 -22.86 28.99
C LYS A 202 -3.12 -21.47 28.95
N THR A 203 -2.00 -21.32 28.24
CA THR A 203 -1.23 -20.07 28.21
C THR A 203 -2.04 -18.92 27.62
N ILE A 204 -2.84 -19.15 26.59
CA ILE A 204 -3.66 -18.11 25.95
C ILE A 204 -4.74 -17.66 26.92
N LEU A 205 -5.47 -18.59 27.54
CA LEU A 205 -6.51 -18.26 28.52
C LEU A 205 -5.94 -17.52 29.74
N LYS A 206 -4.81 -17.98 30.29
CA LYS A 206 -4.14 -17.31 31.43
C LYS A 206 -3.77 -15.88 31.07
N ARG A 207 -3.18 -15.65 29.89
CA ARG A 207 -2.83 -14.31 29.42
C ARG A 207 -4.07 -13.46 29.15
N TRP A 208 -5.11 -14.04 28.55
CA TRP A 208 -6.39 -13.36 28.30
C TRP A 208 -7.03 -12.88 29.61
N ARG A 209 -7.00 -13.71 30.67
CA ARG A 209 -7.47 -13.35 32.01
C ARG A 209 -6.63 -12.25 32.68
N ALA A 210 -5.31 -12.31 32.52
CA ALA A 210 -4.37 -11.32 33.06
C ALA A 210 -4.38 -9.99 32.28
N SER A 211 -5.01 -9.95 31.11
CA SER A 211 -5.11 -8.75 30.29
C SER A 211 -6.25 -7.86 30.73
N TRP A 212 -6.06 -6.55 30.59
CA TRP A 212 -7.18 -5.62 30.62
C TRP A 212 -7.99 -5.79 29.32
N ARG A 213 -9.26 -6.16 29.47
CA ARG A 213 -10.18 -6.47 28.37
C ARG A 213 -11.28 -5.42 28.25
N VAL A 214 -11.68 -5.16 27.02
CA VAL A 214 -12.74 -4.21 26.66
C VAL A 214 -13.82 -4.91 25.83
N SER A 215 -15.01 -4.35 25.86
CA SER A 215 -16.14 -4.80 25.04
C SER A 215 -16.14 -4.14 23.66
N LEU A 216 -16.95 -4.65 22.73
CA LEU A 216 -17.14 -4.00 21.43
C LEU A 216 -17.74 -2.59 21.61
N SER A 217 -18.66 -2.41 22.55
CA SER A 217 -19.23 -1.11 22.91
C SER A 217 -18.15 -0.12 23.36
N ASP A 218 -17.23 -0.56 24.22
CA ASP A 218 -16.11 0.26 24.68
C ASP A 218 -15.20 0.66 23.50
N ILE A 219 -14.90 -0.28 22.61
CA ILE A 219 -14.08 -0.03 21.42
C ILE A 219 -14.74 1.02 20.54
N LEU A 220 -16.01 0.82 20.17
CA LEU A 220 -16.75 1.71 19.29
C LEU A 220 -16.91 3.13 19.87
N SER A 221 -17.04 3.24 21.18
CA SER A 221 -17.15 4.53 21.88
C SER A 221 -15.84 5.30 21.97
N ASN A 222 -14.70 4.64 21.76
CA ASN A 222 -13.36 5.22 21.91
C ASN A 222 -12.55 5.18 20.60
N VAL A 223 -13.18 4.93 19.45
CA VAL A 223 -12.48 4.90 18.15
C VAL A 223 -11.81 6.26 17.90
N ASP A 224 -10.52 6.22 17.63
CA ASP A 224 -9.77 7.37 17.13
C ASP A 224 -10.02 7.50 15.63
N VAL A 225 -11.06 8.27 15.29
CA VAL A 225 -11.46 8.52 13.90
C VAL A 225 -10.31 9.15 13.10
N GLY A 226 -9.49 10.00 13.73
CA GLY A 226 -8.33 10.62 13.10
C GLY A 226 -7.29 9.58 12.71
N ALA A 227 -6.96 8.66 13.62
CA ALA A 227 -6.06 7.55 13.35
C ALA A 227 -6.60 6.59 12.30
N GLU A 228 -7.92 6.32 12.28
CA GLU A 228 -8.55 5.49 11.23
C GLU A 228 -8.39 6.10 9.83
N PHE A 229 -8.65 7.41 9.67
CA PHE A 229 -8.44 8.08 8.39
C PHE A 229 -6.95 8.15 8.01
N ALA A 230 -6.08 8.41 8.99
CA ALA A 230 -4.63 8.40 8.77
C ALA A 230 -4.13 7.03 8.29
N TRP A 231 -4.62 5.94 8.87
CA TRP A 231 -4.32 4.57 8.44
C TRP A 231 -4.76 4.32 7.00
N LYS A 232 -6.02 4.65 6.67
CA LYS A 232 -6.57 4.45 5.33
C LYS A 232 -5.81 5.27 4.28
N ARG A 233 -5.42 6.49 4.61
CA ARG A 233 -4.63 7.37 3.74
C ARG A 233 -3.22 6.83 3.55
N LYS A 234 -2.56 6.40 4.63
CA LYS A 234 -1.22 5.78 4.57
C LYS A 234 -1.23 4.57 3.62
N LEU A 235 -2.19 3.67 3.81
CA LEU A 235 -2.30 2.45 3.01
C LEU A 235 -2.58 2.75 1.53
N TYR A 236 -3.39 3.79 1.25
CA TYR A 236 -3.66 4.23 -0.11
C TYR A 236 -2.38 4.66 -0.84
N PHE A 237 -1.50 5.42 -0.17
CA PHE A 237 -0.22 5.84 -0.76
C PHE A 237 0.79 4.70 -0.85
N GLU A 238 0.81 3.80 0.14
CA GLU A 238 1.62 2.58 0.10
C GLU A 238 1.27 1.70 -1.11
N VAL A 239 -0.02 1.48 -1.37
CA VAL A 239 -0.48 0.78 -2.59
C VAL A 239 0.00 1.51 -3.84
N GLY A 240 -0.15 2.84 -3.89
CA GLY A 240 0.29 3.64 -5.04
C GLY A 240 1.80 3.52 -5.31
N GLU A 241 2.62 3.52 -4.25
CA GLU A 241 4.08 3.35 -4.31
C GLU A 241 4.47 1.96 -4.81
N LEU A 242 3.81 0.91 -4.33
CA LEU A 242 4.05 -0.46 -4.79
C LEU A 242 3.66 -0.62 -6.28
N GLN A 243 2.50 -0.09 -6.69
CA GLN A 243 2.05 -0.10 -8.08
C GLN A 243 3.01 0.70 -8.99
N LEU A 244 3.48 1.85 -8.54
CA LEU A 244 4.47 2.68 -9.24
C LEU A 244 5.77 1.89 -9.44
N LYS A 245 6.30 1.31 -8.37
CA LYS A 245 7.50 0.46 -8.41
C LYS A 245 7.33 -0.70 -9.39
N ARG A 246 6.24 -1.47 -9.25
CA ARG A 246 5.95 -2.62 -10.12
C ARG A 246 5.87 -2.18 -11.58
N THR A 247 5.11 -1.13 -11.88
CA THR A 247 4.94 -0.62 -13.25
C THR A 247 6.26 -0.18 -13.88
N LEU A 248 7.15 0.47 -13.12
CA LEU A 248 8.46 0.88 -13.63
C LEU A 248 9.35 -0.34 -13.92
N ILE A 249 9.39 -1.30 -13.01
CA ILE A 249 10.21 -2.52 -13.15
C ILE A 249 9.71 -3.40 -14.30
N THR A 250 8.39 -3.58 -14.43
CA THR A 250 7.77 -4.37 -15.50
C THR A 250 7.60 -3.60 -16.80
N GLN A 251 8.03 -2.32 -16.84
CA GLN A 251 7.91 -1.43 -17.98
C GLN A 251 6.45 -1.24 -18.47
N GLY A 252 5.46 -1.37 -17.58
CA GLY A 252 4.05 -1.15 -17.87
C GLY A 252 3.73 0.32 -18.21
N HIS A 253 2.61 0.62 -18.85
CA HIS A 253 2.32 1.95 -19.43
C HIS A 253 1.41 2.85 -18.57
N GLN A 254 1.13 2.47 -17.31
CA GLN A 254 0.27 3.25 -16.41
C GLN A 254 0.90 4.62 -16.06
N GLY A 255 0.06 5.66 -16.03
CA GLY A 255 0.41 7.00 -15.58
C GLY A 255 0.11 7.22 -14.11
N PHE A 256 0.92 8.06 -13.44
CA PHE A 256 0.85 8.28 -11.98
C PHE A 256 0.68 9.75 -11.59
N CYS A 257 0.35 10.64 -12.53
CA CYS A 257 0.15 12.06 -12.24
C CYS A 257 -0.88 12.30 -11.12
N SER A 258 -1.95 11.49 -11.07
CA SER A 258 -2.95 11.61 -10.01
C SER A 258 -2.43 11.19 -8.64
N LEU A 259 -1.60 10.15 -8.57
CA LEU A 259 -0.89 9.78 -7.35
C LEU A 259 0.04 10.90 -6.88
N PHE A 260 0.82 11.48 -7.78
CA PHE A 260 1.79 12.54 -7.45
C PHE A 260 1.11 13.82 -6.95
N ASN A 261 0.01 14.22 -7.59
CA ASN A 261 -0.77 15.38 -7.15
C ASN A 261 -1.45 15.12 -5.80
N SER A 262 -1.96 13.92 -5.57
CA SER A 262 -2.52 13.56 -4.26
C SER A 262 -1.43 13.55 -3.19
N ALA A 263 -0.25 13.01 -3.50
CA ALA A 263 0.88 12.93 -2.56
C ALA A 263 1.46 14.30 -2.20
N SER A 264 1.35 15.30 -3.08
CA SER A 264 1.79 16.67 -2.77
C SER A 264 0.82 17.44 -1.89
N ILE A 265 -0.47 17.09 -1.90
CA ILE A 265 -1.48 17.70 -1.03
C ILE A 265 -1.48 17.04 0.36
N GLU A 266 -1.29 15.72 0.40
CA GLU A 266 -1.43 14.92 1.62
C GLU A 266 -0.12 14.63 2.34
N ASP A 267 0.99 15.28 1.93
CA ASP A 267 2.33 15.15 2.52
C ASP A 267 3.00 13.76 2.38
N TYR A 268 2.71 13.05 1.29
CA TYR A 268 3.33 11.76 0.94
C TYR A 268 4.41 11.86 -0.15
N SER A 269 4.70 13.07 -0.64
CA SER A 269 5.66 13.26 -1.75
C SER A 269 7.05 12.71 -1.45
N ASN A 270 7.53 12.87 -0.21
CA ASN A 270 8.83 12.36 0.20
C ASN A 270 8.92 10.83 0.13
N SER A 271 7.85 10.13 0.52
CA SER A 271 7.78 8.66 0.45
C SER A 271 7.78 8.16 -1.00
N VAL A 272 7.04 8.85 -1.87
CA VAL A 272 7.06 8.58 -3.32
C VAL A 272 8.44 8.83 -3.92
N LEU A 273 9.11 9.94 -3.57
CA LEU A 273 10.47 10.25 -4.02
C LEU A 273 11.47 9.18 -3.58
N GLN A 274 11.41 8.72 -2.34
CA GLN A 274 12.27 7.65 -1.83
C GLN A 274 12.05 6.33 -2.58
N THR A 275 10.79 5.99 -2.89
CA THR A 275 10.45 4.82 -3.70
C THR A 275 11.07 4.92 -5.10
N LEU A 276 10.95 6.08 -5.74
CA LEU A 276 11.55 6.33 -7.07
C LEU A 276 13.09 6.30 -7.03
N ASP A 277 13.72 6.92 -6.03
CA ASP A 277 15.17 6.89 -5.84
C ASP A 277 15.66 5.44 -5.69
N LYS A 278 14.95 4.62 -4.93
CA LYS A 278 15.24 3.18 -4.78
C LYS A 278 15.14 2.45 -6.12
N VAL A 279 14.06 2.63 -6.89
CA VAL A 279 13.90 1.98 -8.20
C VAL A 279 15.01 2.38 -9.18
N ALA A 280 15.34 3.67 -9.25
CA ALA A 280 16.37 4.18 -10.14
C ALA A 280 17.78 3.71 -9.76
N SER A 281 18.04 3.52 -8.46
CA SER A 281 19.34 3.06 -7.97
C SER A 281 19.54 1.55 -8.07
N GLU A 282 18.49 0.74 -7.89
CA GLU A 282 18.58 -0.73 -7.88
C GLU A 282 18.52 -1.36 -9.29
N THR A 283 18.00 -0.63 -10.29
CA THR A 283 17.91 -1.14 -11.67
C THR A 283 19.27 -1.13 -12.37
N SER A 284 19.46 -2.05 -13.32
CA SER A 284 20.58 -2.03 -14.27
C SER A 284 20.16 -1.54 -15.66
N SER A 285 18.86 -1.31 -15.89
CA SER A 285 18.33 -0.86 -17.18
C SER A 285 18.37 0.67 -17.28
N PRO A 286 19.11 1.25 -18.24
CA PRO A 286 19.10 2.70 -18.46
C PRO A 286 17.70 3.23 -18.78
N GLY A 287 16.85 2.44 -19.45
CA GLY A 287 15.47 2.82 -19.77
C GLY A 287 14.57 2.91 -18.54
N ILE A 288 14.67 1.94 -17.62
CA ILE A 288 13.91 1.97 -16.35
C ILE A 288 14.39 3.15 -15.50
N ALA A 289 15.71 3.32 -15.35
CA ALA A 289 16.27 4.43 -14.59
C ALA A 289 15.87 5.79 -15.19
N ALA A 290 15.98 5.97 -16.51
CA ALA A 290 15.55 7.19 -17.19
C ALA A 290 14.08 7.54 -16.91
N ARG A 291 13.17 6.58 -17.10
CA ARG A 291 11.75 6.77 -16.84
C ARG A 291 11.48 7.09 -15.37
N THR A 292 12.21 6.45 -14.47
CA THR A 292 12.09 6.71 -13.02
C THR A 292 12.52 8.12 -12.66
N LEU A 293 13.64 8.61 -13.21
CA LEU A 293 14.08 10.00 -13.02
C LEU A 293 13.10 11.02 -13.61
N ALA A 294 12.46 10.72 -14.74
CA ALA A 294 11.39 11.54 -15.29
C ALA A 294 10.17 11.61 -14.34
N ASN A 295 9.80 10.49 -13.71
CA ASN A 295 8.72 10.48 -12.71
C ASN A 295 9.09 11.30 -11.47
N ILE A 296 10.37 11.33 -11.05
CA ILE A 296 10.82 12.23 -9.97
C ILE A 296 10.62 13.69 -10.37
N ALA A 297 10.94 14.06 -11.61
CA ALA A 297 10.68 15.41 -12.11
C ALA A 297 9.17 15.76 -12.05
N ASP A 298 8.30 14.79 -12.34
CA ASP A 298 6.85 14.97 -12.24
C ASP A 298 6.35 15.13 -10.81
N VAL A 299 6.87 14.35 -9.86
CA VAL A 299 6.58 14.55 -8.42
C VAL A 299 7.00 15.95 -8.00
N LEU A 300 8.21 16.38 -8.34
CA LEU A 300 8.73 17.71 -7.98
C LEU A 300 7.87 18.84 -8.55
N GLY A 301 7.41 18.74 -9.79
CA GLY A 301 6.48 19.74 -10.31
C GLY A 301 5.07 19.63 -9.74
N GLY A 302 4.61 18.42 -9.36
CA GLY A 302 3.38 18.23 -8.60
C GLY A 302 3.43 18.93 -7.23
N MET A 303 4.60 18.91 -6.57
CA MET A 303 4.88 19.65 -5.33
C MET A 303 4.91 21.17 -5.54
N ALA A 304 5.49 21.64 -6.64
CA ALA A 304 5.53 23.07 -6.97
C ALA A 304 4.13 23.65 -7.29
N GLY A 305 3.21 22.79 -7.72
CA GLY A 305 1.85 23.18 -8.11
C GLY A 305 1.86 24.26 -9.20
N THR A 306 1.00 25.27 -9.06
CA THR A 306 0.90 26.39 -10.03
C THR A 306 1.92 27.51 -9.77
N LYS A 307 2.75 27.40 -8.73
CA LYS A 307 3.62 28.49 -8.25
C LYS A 307 5.06 28.38 -8.72
N GLY A 308 5.43 27.29 -9.40
CA GLY A 308 6.82 27.02 -9.79
C GLY A 308 7.28 27.70 -11.09
N GLY A 309 6.37 28.32 -11.85
CA GLY A 309 6.67 28.85 -13.18
C GLY A 309 6.81 27.76 -14.25
N LEU A 310 7.28 28.14 -15.43
CA LEU A 310 7.51 27.19 -16.53
C LEU A 310 8.70 26.30 -16.22
N ARG A 311 8.58 24.99 -16.53
CA ARG A 311 9.71 24.05 -16.60
C ARG A 311 10.57 24.40 -17.83
N SER A 312 11.28 25.52 -17.78
CA SER A 312 12.10 26.07 -18.88
C SER A 312 13.50 26.47 -18.40
N GLY A 313 14.52 26.25 -19.23
CA GLY A 313 15.91 26.64 -18.96
C GLY A 313 16.93 25.48 -18.96
N PRO A 314 18.24 25.78 -18.95
CA PRO A 314 19.29 24.77 -19.05
C PRO A 314 19.48 23.99 -17.74
N ALA A 315 19.64 22.67 -17.83
CA ALA A 315 19.99 21.78 -16.71
C ALA A 315 21.49 21.85 -16.34
N GLY A 316 22.10 23.04 -16.37
CA GLY A 316 23.57 23.23 -16.34
C GLY A 316 24.16 23.65 -14.98
N ASN A 317 23.41 23.54 -13.88
CA ASN A 317 23.89 23.96 -12.57
C ASN A 317 25.03 23.04 -12.10
N VAL A 318 26.16 23.65 -11.73
CA VAL A 318 27.40 22.97 -11.36
C VAL A 318 27.25 22.02 -10.16
N ALA A 319 26.29 22.26 -9.28
CA ALA A 319 26.05 21.44 -8.10
C ALA A 319 25.62 20.00 -8.46
N TRP A 320 24.96 19.83 -9.62
CA TRP A 320 24.48 18.53 -10.09
C TRP A 320 25.51 17.76 -10.92
N ARG A 321 26.62 18.39 -11.32
CA ARG A 321 27.64 17.81 -12.22
C ARG A 321 28.21 16.49 -11.70
N LYS A 322 28.44 16.40 -10.39
CA LYS A 322 28.94 15.17 -9.77
C LYS A 322 27.98 14.01 -9.98
N ALA A 323 26.67 14.23 -9.77
CA ALA A 323 25.66 13.22 -9.99
C ALA A 323 25.60 12.77 -11.46
N PHE A 324 25.66 13.72 -12.39
CA PHE A 324 25.69 13.41 -13.83
C PHE A 324 26.91 12.58 -14.22
N SER A 325 28.09 12.88 -13.70
CA SER A 325 29.30 12.09 -14.01
C SER A 325 29.18 10.61 -13.59
N TYR A 326 28.51 10.32 -12.46
CA TYR A 326 28.23 8.93 -12.08
C TYR A 326 27.25 8.26 -13.03
N LEU A 327 26.19 8.96 -13.44
CA LEU A 327 25.21 8.42 -14.39
C LEU A 327 25.83 8.17 -15.77
N GLU A 328 26.69 9.07 -16.25
CA GLU A 328 27.42 8.89 -17.51
C GLU A 328 28.34 7.67 -17.48
N ALA A 329 28.97 7.39 -16.34
CA ALA A 329 29.78 6.21 -16.11
C ALA A 329 28.96 4.92 -15.88
N GLY A 330 27.63 4.98 -15.91
CA GLY A 330 26.75 3.83 -15.66
C GLY A 330 26.60 3.44 -14.18
N ASN A 331 27.10 4.27 -13.25
CA ASN A 331 26.99 4.03 -11.81
C ASN A 331 25.69 4.66 -11.26
N PHE A 332 24.56 3.99 -11.51
CA PHE A 332 23.24 4.47 -11.11
C PHE A 332 23.08 4.65 -9.60
N PRO A 333 23.52 3.70 -8.73
CA PRO A 333 23.39 3.88 -7.27
C PRO A 333 24.02 5.18 -6.77
N HIS A 334 25.27 5.46 -7.16
CA HIS A 334 25.96 6.67 -6.71
C HIS A 334 25.40 7.94 -7.37
N GLY A 335 25.01 7.85 -8.65
CA GLY A 335 24.38 8.95 -9.36
C GLY A 335 23.07 9.39 -8.71
N VAL A 336 22.16 8.44 -8.46
CA VAL A 336 20.86 8.71 -7.85
C VAL A 336 20.99 9.22 -6.41
N VAL A 337 21.88 8.63 -5.60
CA VAL A 337 22.15 9.12 -4.23
C VAL A 337 22.68 10.56 -4.26
N ALA A 338 23.58 10.89 -5.19
CA ALA A 338 24.08 12.25 -5.35
C ALA A 338 22.99 13.23 -5.81
N MET A 339 22.11 12.81 -6.73
CA MET A 339 20.93 13.59 -7.14
C MET A 339 20.02 13.89 -5.95
N ALA A 340 19.63 12.86 -5.19
CA ALA A 340 18.73 13.00 -4.04
C ALA A 340 19.33 13.92 -2.97
N LYS A 341 20.63 13.77 -2.67
CA LYS A 341 21.32 14.64 -1.72
C LYS A 341 21.34 16.11 -2.16
N GLU A 342 21.52 16.37 -3.45
CA GLU A 342 21.47 17.73 -3.97
C GLU A 342 20.03 18.27 -3.94
N ARG A 343 19.04 17.47 -4.36
CA ARG A 343 17.60 17.79 -4.36
C ARG A 343 17.11 18.37 -3.03
N GLU A 344 17.54 17.82 -1.90
CA GLU A 344 17.13 18.31 -0.56
C GLU A 344 17.36 19.81 -0.35
N LYS A 345 18.39 20.39 -0.97
CA LYS A 345 18.69 21.83 -0.88
C LYS A 345 17.71 22.71 -1.64
N TRP A 346 16.86 22.11 -2.48
CA TRP A 346 15.95 22.77 -3.42
C TRP A 346 14.48 22.58 -3.04
N MET A 347 14.18 21.84 -1.97
CA MET A 347 12.81 21.47 -1.58
C MET A 347 12.00 22.63 -0.98
N GLY A 348 12.65 23.74 -0.59
CA GLY A 348 12.03 24.79 0.21
C GLY A 348 11.13 25.78 -0.55
N ARG A 349 11.19 25.86 -1.89
CA ARG A 349 10.37 26.81 -2.67
C ARG A 349 9.90 26.22 -4.01
N PRO A 350 8.69 26.58 -4.49
CA PRO A 350 8.16 26.11 -5.77
C PRO A 350 9.07 26.35 -6.99
N ASP A 351 9.76 27.49 -7.06
CA ASP A 351 10.68 27.80 -8.17
C ASP A 351 11.91 26.88 -8.17
N LEU A 352 12.41 26.53 -6.99
CA LEU A 352 13.54 25.61 -6.83
C LEU A 352 13.14 24.17 -7.13
N LEU A 353 11.93 23.75 -6.75
CA LEU A 353 11.38 22.44 -7.11
C LEU A 353 11.32 22.24 -8.63
N ILE A 354 10.87 23.25 -9.39
CA ILE A 354 10.84 23.20 -10.85
C ILE A 354 12.26 23.15 -11.45
N ARG A 355 13.22 23.89 -10.89
CA ARG A 355 14.62 23.81 -11.32
C ARG A 355 15.23 22.44 -11.01
N ALA A 356 14.94 21.87 -9.84
CA ALA A 356 15.37 20.52 -9.49
C ALA A 356 14.76 19.49 -10.45
N ALA A 357 13.46 19.58 -10.75
CA ALA A 357 12.79 18.74 -11.75
C ALA A 357 13.52 18.78 -13.10
N ARG A 358 13.97 19.95 -13.53
CA ARG A 358 14.75 20.10 -14.77
C ARG A 358 16.09 19.36 -14.75
N HIS A 359 16.76 19.29 -13.60
CA HIS A 359 17.98 18.49 -13.46
C HIS A 359 17.70 16.99 -13.51
N TYR A 360 16.57 16.53 -12.98
CA TYR A 360 16.13 15.14 -13.12
C TYR A 360 15.76 14.79 -14.57
N GLU A 361 15.15 15.70 -15.33
CA GLU A 361 14.94 15.55 -16.77
C GLU A 361 16.28 15.45 -17.54
N GLY A 362 17.25 16.31 -17.22
CA GLY A 362 18.60 16.23 -17.81
C GLY A 362 19.31 14.91 -17.49
N ALA A 363 19.18 14.41 -16.26
CA ALA A 363 19.68 13.10 -15.87
C ALA A 363 18.96 11.96 -16.64
N ALA A 364 17.65 12.07 -16.83
CA ALA A 364 16.89 11.12 -17.64
C ALA A 364 17.40 11.10 -19.10
N GLN A 365 17.72 12.26 -19.69
CA GLN A 365 18.29 12.35 -21.04
C GLN A 365 19.64 11.63 -21.18
N ILE A 366 20.52 11.72 -20.17
CA ILE A 366 21.79 10.96 -20.15
C ILE A 366 21.51 9.45 -20.25
N LEU A 367 20.53 8.97 -19.50
CA LEU A 367 20.18 7.55 -19.45
C LEU A 367 19.38 7.09 -20.68
N ILE A 368 18.56 7.95 -21.28
CA ILE A 368 17.91 7.70 -22.58
C ILE A 368 18.98 7.52 -23.65
N ARG A 369 20.00 8.39 -23.70
CA ARG A 369 21.12 8.23 -24.64
C ARG A 369 21.80 6.87 -24.47
N GLN A 370 22.08 6.45 -23.24
CA GLN A 370 22.63 5.13 -22.97
C GLN A 370 21.70 4.00 -23.44
N ALA A 371 20.39 4.11 -23.20
CA ALA A 371 19.39 3.15 -23.66
C ALA A 371 19.38 3.04 -25.19
N VAL A 372 19.37 4.18 -25.91
CA VAL A 372 19.41 4.23 -27.39
C VAL A 372 20.67 3.58 -27.92
N MET A 373 21.82 3.80 -27.28
CA MET A 373 23.10 3.20 -27.70
C MET A 373 23.10 1.67 -27.59
N THR A 374 22.21 1.07 -26.78
CA THR A 374 22.03 -0.39 -26.77
C THR A 374 21.50 -0.95 -28.09
N ALA A 375 20.93 -0.12 -28.97
CA ALA A 375 20.43 -0.55 -30.28
C ALA A 375 21.52 -1.15 -31.17
N ARG A 376 22.80 -0.84 -30.91
CA ARG A 376 23.98 -1.44 -31.58
C ARG A 376 24.00 -2.97 -31.52
N LYS A 377 23.32 -3.58 -30.55
CA LYS A 377 23.21 -5.05 -30.47
C LYS A 377 22.33 -5.66 -31.57
N PHE A 378 21.50 -4.86 -32.22
CA PHE A 378 20.54 -5.32 -33.24
C PHE A 378 21.05 -5.15 -34.67
N PHE A 379 22.23 -4.57 -34.87
CA PHE A 379 22.86 -4.47 -36.18
C PHE A 379 24.34 -4.79 -36.07
N SER A 380 24.87 -5.49 -37.08
CA SER A 380 26.30 -5.77 -37.20
C SER A 380 26.94 -4.79 -38.16
N THR A 381 28.08 -4.22 -37.78
CA THR A 381 28.95 -3.51 -38.70
C THR A 381 29.98 -4.48 -39.28
N GLY A 382 30.20 -4.45 -40.59
CA GLY A 382 31.23 -5.23 -41.26
C GLY A 382 32.16 -4.34 -42.07
N GLU A 383 33.33 -4.86 -42.42
CA GLU A 383 34.18 -4.22 -43.43
C GLU A 383 33.48 -4.30 -44.79
N GLY A 384 33.31 -3.15 -45.44
CA GLY A 384 32.75 -3.04 -46.79
C GLY A 384 33.80 -2.53 -47.75
N THR A 385 33.74 -2.97 -49.01
CA THR A 385 34.52 -2.35 -50.08
C THR A 385 33.89 -1.02 -50.45
N LEU A 386 34.72 0.01 -50.64
CA LEU A 386 34.23 1.29 -51.15
C LEU A 386 33.62 1.06 -52.54
N PRO A 387 32.44 1.63 -52.81
CA PRO A 387 31.82 1.50 -54.12
C PRO A 387 32.73 2.12 -55.19
N LEU A 388 32.79 1.46 -56.35
CA LEU A 388 33.57 1.94 -57.49
C LEU A 388 33.10 3.34 -57.91
N MET A 389 34.06 4.19 -58.28
CA MET A 389 33.80 5.52 -58.82
C MET A 389 32.79 5.44 -59.98
N ASN A 390 31.80 6.33 -60.00
CA ASN A 390 30.72 6.39 -61.01
C ASN A 390 29.75 5.18 -61.03
N LYS A 391 29.57 4.47 -59.91
CA LYS A 391 28.52 3.44 -59.76
C LYS A 391 27.44 3.89 -58.77
N TRP A 392 26.20 3.53 -59.08
CA TRP A 392 25.08 3.69 -58.16
C TRP A 392 25.11 2.60 -57.09
N VAL A 393 24.86 3.00 -55.84
CA VAL A 393 24.69 2.09 -54.72
C VAL A 393 23.26 2.21 -54.25
N GLN A 394 22.60 1.08 -54.04
CA GLN A 394 21.29 1.02 -53.42
C GLN A 394 21.46 0.60 -51.95
N ALA A 395 20.83 1.33 -51.05
CA ALA A 395 20.79 1.04 -49.63
C ALA A 395 19.32 1.03 -49.18
N ASP A 396 18.92 -0.03 -48.49
CA ASP A 396 17.60 -0.14 -47.90
C ASP A 396 17.72 0.11 -46.39
N CYS A 397 16.93 1.05 -45.87
CA CYS A 397 16.91 1.39 -44.46
C CYS A 397 15.46 1.45 -43.98
N PRO A 398 15.10 0.80 -42.86
CA PRO A 398 13.78 0.96 -42.27
C PRO A 398 13.59 2.41 -41.78
N ALA A 399 12.40 2.97 -42.02
CA ALA A 399 12.04 4.29 -41.51
C ALA A 399 11.64 4.20 -40.03
N ARG A 400 12.24 5.04 -39.18
CA ARG A 400 11.74 5.29 -37.81
C ARG A 400 10.46 6.13 -37.91
N ILE A 401 9.49 5.84 -37.06
CA ILE A 401 8.34 6.71 -36.80
C ILE A 401 8.34 7.12 -35.31
N ASP A 402 8.20 8.41 -35.06
CA ASP A 402 8.08 8.97 -33.71
C ASP A 402 6.62 9.16 -33.35
N ILE A 403 6.09 8.21 -32.58
CA ILE A 403 4.66 8.18 -32.26
C ILE A 403 4.32 9.12 -31.08
N SER A 404 5.30 9.44 -30.22
CA SER A 404 5.07 10.21 -28.97
C SER A 404 6.01 11.42 -28.77
N GLY A 405 6.53 12.00 -29.86
CA GLY A 405 7.30 13.25 -29.83
C GLY A 405 8.82 13.04 -29.75
N GLY A 406 9.50 13.31 -30.87
CA GLY A 406 10.95 13.21 -31.04
C GLY A 406 11.74 14.38 -30.46
N TRP A 407 11.57 14.70 -29.16
CA TRP A 407 12.38 15.72 -28.45
C TRP A 407 13.33 15.12 -27.40
N SER A 408 13.63 13.83 -27.52
CA SER A 408 14.72 13.18 -26.81
C SER A 408 15.92 12.89 -27.71
N ASP A 409 15.97 13.47 -28.91
CA ASP A 409 17.10 13.38 -29.84
C ASP A 409 18.26 14.32 -29.48
#